data_AF-A0A4U9VKI4-F1
#
_entry.id   AF-A0A4U9VKI4-F1
#
_cell.length_a   1.000
_cell.length_b   1.000
_cell.length_c   1.000
_cell.angle_alpha   90.00
_cell.angle_beta   90.00
_cell.angle_gamma   90.00
#
_symmetry.space_group_name_H-M   'P 1'
#
loop_
_entity.id
_entity.type
_entity.pdbx_description
1 polymer ?
#
loop_
_entity_poly.entity_id
_entity_poly.type
_entity_poly.pdbx_seq_one_letter_code
_entity_poly.pdbx_strand_id
1 'polypeptide(L)' 'MLIRQAVPGDYPAILALQAQNTPEQLSPQQRQQGFIVSQMNEKQLASINSGLGILIATEEEQLAGFVCLMPTDAQPDRR' A
#
# COMPACT_ATOMS: atom_id res chain seq x y z
N MET A 1 3.83 17.72 0.64
CA MET A 1 2.98 16.53 0.96
C MET A 1 1.47 16.81 0.82
N LEU A 2 0.75 16.00 0.04
CA LEU A 2 -0.72 15.93 -0.06
C LEU A 2 -1.21 14.51 0.26
N ILE A 3 -2.24 14.37 1.10
CA ILE A 3 -2.89 13.09 1.43
C ILE A 3 -4.30 13.09 0.84
N ARG A 4 -4.64 12.03 0.09
CA ARG A 4 -5.97 11.85 -0.50
C ARG A 4 -6.33 10.38 -0.65
N GLN A 5 -7.60 10.10 -0.91
CA GLN A 5 -8.04 8.77 -1.29
C GLN A 5 -7.46 8.37 -2.65
N ALA A 6 -7.10 7.10 -2.78
CA ALA A 6 -6.60 6.52 -4.02
C ALA A 6 -7.73 6.46 -5.07
N VAL A 7 -7.38 6.74 -6.31
CA VAL A 7 -8.19 6.49 -7.50
C VAL A 7 -7.54 5.36 -8.33
N PRO A 8 -8.26 4.74 -9.28
CA PRO A 8 -7.69 3.65 -10.09
C PRO A 8 -6.38 4.00 -10.80
N GLY A 9 -6.20 5.28 -11.18
CA GLY A 9 -4.95 5.77 -11.79
C GLY A 9 -3.73 5.70 -10.87
N ASP A 10 -3.91 5.57 -9.55
CA ASP A 10 -2.80 5.47 -8.59
C ASP A 10 -2.28 4.03 -8.42
N TYR A 11 -3.04 3.02 -8.84
CA TYR A 11 -2.72 1.62 -8.56
C TYR A 11 -1.35 1.19 -9.11
N PRO A 12 -0.94 1.56 -10.33
CA PRO A 12 0.40 1.24 -10.80
C PRO A 12 1.51 1.82 -9.91
N ALA A 13 1.35 3.03 -9.40
CA ALA A 13 2.33 3.67 -8.52
C ALA A 13 2.38 3.01 -7.14
N ILE A 14 1.22 2.60 -6.59
CA ILE A 14 1.13 1.83 -5.35
C ILE A 14 1.88 0.50 -5.49
N LEU A 15 1.63 -0.23 -6.58
CA LEU A 15 2.29 -1.52 -6.83
C LEU A 15 3.80 -1.36 -7.06
N ALA A 16 4.22 -0.30 -7.77
CA ALA A 16 5.63 0.01 -7.95
C ALA A 16 6.32 0.33 -6.61
N LEU A 17 5.68 1.10 -5.73
CA LEU A 17 6.21 1.39 -4.40
C LEU A 17 6.26 0.12 -3.53
N GLN A 18 5.24 -0.74 -3.59
CA GLN A 18 5.22 -2.00 -2.87
C GLN A 18 6.39 -2.91 -3.29
N ALA A 19 6.66 -3.01 -4.60
CA ALA A 19 7.77 -3.82 -5.12
C ALA A 19 9.14 -3.33 -4.61
N GLN A 20 9.31 -2.02 -4.44
CA GLN A 20 10.53 -1.40 -3.88
C GLN A 20 10.77 -1.73 -2.41
N ASN A 21 9.76 -2.21 -1.70
CA ASN A 21 9.82 -2.52 -0.28
C ASN A 21 9.86 -4.03 0.01
N THR A 22 10.28 -4.86 -0.96
CA THR A 22 10.53 -6.29 -0.74
C THR A 22 11.97 -6.56 -0.29
N PRO A 23 12.26 -7.66 0.41
CA PRO A 23 13.61 -7.99 0.88
C PRO A 23 14.67 -7.86 -0.22
N GLU A 24 14.39 -8.32 -1.42
CA GLU A 24 15.33 -8.38 -2.54
C GLU A 24 15.77 -6.99 -3.01
N GLN A 25 14.92 -5.97 -2.82
CA GLN A 25 15.19 -4.59 -3.23
C GLN A 25 15.75 -3.72 -2.09
N LEU A 26 15.76 -4.23 -0.87
CA LEU A 26 16.19 -3.50 0.32
C LEU A 26 17.59 -3.90 0.78
N SER A 27 18.39 -2.91 1.17
CA SER A 27 19.66 -3.13 1.87
C SER A 27 19.44 -3.78 3.24
N PRO A 28 20.48 -4.42 3.83
CA PRO A 28 20.37 -5.01 5.16
C PRO A 28 19.91 -4.03 6.24
N GLN A 29 20.31 -2.75 6.15
CA GLN A 29 19.91 -1.72 7.10
C GLN A 29 18.43 -1.33 6.93
N GLN A 30 17.94 -1.21 5.69
CA GLN A 30 16.53 -0.90 5.42
C GLN A 30 15.60 -2.05 5.86
N ARG A 31 16.02 -3.31 5.70
CA ARG A 31 15.23 -4.47 6.16
C ARG A 31 14.93 -4.45 7.65
N GLN A 32 15.74 -3.77 8.47
CA GLN A 32 15.49 -3.62 9.91
C GLN A 32 14.25 -2.75 10.21
N GLN A 33 13.80 -1.95 9.24
CA GLN A 33 12.62 -1.09 9.36
C GLN A 33 11.31 -1.81 8.97
N GLY A 34 11.39 -3.09 8.61
CA GLY A 34 10.28 -3.86 8.07
C GLY A 34 10.29 -3.86 6.54
N PHE A 35 9.60 -4.86 5.99
CA PHE A 35 9.50 -5.08 4.54
C PHE A 35 8.22 -5.83 4.21
N ILE A 36 7.86 -5.82 2.93
CA ILE A 36 6.67 -6.46 2.42
C ILE A 36 7.04 -7.84 1.86
N VAL A 37 6.33 -8.87 2.30
CA VAL A 37 6.52 -10.26 1.85
C VAL A 37 5.47 -10.75 0.86
N SER A 38 4.45 -9.93 0.58
CA SER A 38 3.35 -10.27 -0.32
C SER A 38 3.03 -9.12 -1.25
N GLN A 39 2.76 -9.45 -2.51
CA GLN A 39 2.34 -8.46 -3.50
C GLN A 39 0.83 -8.54 -3.72
N MET A 40 0.22 -7.36 -3.88
CA MET A 40 -1.15 -7.23 -4.33
C MET A 40 -1.17 -7.08 -5.85
N ASN A 41 -2.32 -7.32 -6.45
CA ASN A 41 -2.62 -6.87 -7.81
C ASN A 41 -3.67 -5.76 -7.79
N GLU A 42 -3.90 -5.13 -8.94
CA GLU A 42 -4.88 -4.04 -9.07
C GLU A 42 -6.30 -4.45 -8.66
N LYS A 43 -6.70 -5.72 -8.86
CA LYS A 43 -8.03 -6.19 -8.42
C LYS A 43 -8.14 -6.22 -6.90
N GLN A 44 -7.09 -6.63 -6.21
CA GLN A 44 -7.03 -6.60 -4.75
C GLN A 44 -7.04 -5.16 -4.23
N LEU A 45 -6.28 -4.25 -4.86
CA LEU A 45 -6.33 -2.82 -4.53
C LEU A 45 -7.72 -2.23 -4.75
N ALA A 46 -8.38 -2.55 -5.87
CA ALA A 46 -9.74 -2.10 -6.16
C ALA A 46 -10.74 -2.62 -5.10
N SER A 47 -10.64 -3.89 -4.72
CA SER A 47 -11.49 -4.48 -3.69
C SER A 47 -11.30 -3.79 -2.35
N ILE A 48 -10.07 -3.52 -1.92
CA ILE A 48 -9.79 -2.79 -0.68
C ILE A 48 -10.32 -1.35 -0.78
N ASN A 49 -10.08 -0.69 -1.91
CA ASN A 49 -10.46 0.70 -2.11
C ASN A 49 -11.98 0.91 -2.21
N SER A 50 -12.75 -0.14 -2.57
CA SER A 50 -14.21 -0.14 -2.51
C SER A 50 -14.78 -0.27 -1.09
N GLY A 51 -13.96 -0.68 -0.12
CA GLY A 51 -14.30 -0.72 1.30
C GLY A 51 -14.15 0.64 1.98
N LEU A 52 -13.39 0.71 3.07
CA LEU A 52 -13.07 1.99 3.73
C LEU A 52 -12.10 2.84 2.92
N GLY A 53 -11.39 2.25 1.96
CA GLY A 53 -10.52 2.98 1.05
C GLY A 53 -9.03 2.77 1.31
N ILE A 54 -8.24 3.26 0.36
CA ILE A 54 -6.79 3.40 0.46
C ILE A 54 -6.49 4.89 0.47
N LEU A 55 -5.67 5.33 1.43
CA LEU A 55 -5.12 6.69 1.41
C LEU A 55 -3.71 6.65 0.82
N ILE A 56 -3.39 7.61 -0.02
CA ILE A 56 -2.04 7.82 -0.53
C ILE A 56 -1.49 9.14 -0.01
N ALA A 57 -0.18 9.17 0.22
CA ALA A 57 0.59 10.37 0.45
C ALA A 57 1.42 10.65 -0.81
N THR A 58 1.38 11.88 -1.28
CA THR A 58 2.15 12.35 -2.44
C THR A 58 3.08 13.49 -2.06
N GLU A 59 4.29 13.46 -2.59
CA GLU A 59 5.32 14.50 -2.45
C GLU A 59 5.91 14.76 -3.83
N GLU A 60 5.95 16.02 -4.28
CA GLU A 60 6.45 16.37 -5.62
C GLU A 60 5.80 15.55 -6.75
N GLU A 61 4.48 15.31 -6.64
CA GLU A 61 3.68 14.50 -7.57
C GLU A 61 4.04 13.00 -7.60
N GLN A 62 4.98 12.55 -6.76
CA GLN A 62 5.34 11.15 -6.59
C GLN A 62 4.62 10.54 -5.38
N LEU A 63 4.25 9.27 -5.50
CA LEU A 63 3.63 8.53 -4.40
C LEU A 63 4.72 8.17 -3.38
N ALA A 64 4.64 8.78 -2.20
CA ALA A 64 5.60 8.59 -1.11
C ALA A 64 5.17 7.49 -0.13
N GLY A 65 3.88 7.16 -0.08
CA GLY A 65 3.35 6.12 0.78
C GLY A 65 1.87 5.87 0.58
N PHE A 66 1.37 4.76 1.12
CA PHE A 66 -0.05 4.46 1.16
C PHE A 66 -0.41 3.65 2.41
N VAL A 67 -1.69 3.75 2.82
CA VAL A 67 -2.26 2.92 3.89
C VAL A 67 -3.61 2.37 3.46
N CYS A 68 -3.87 1.11 3.80
CA CYS A 68 -5.17 0.48 3.62
C CYS A 68 -5.98 0.66 4.89
N LEU A 69 -7.19 1.22 4.77
CA LEU A 69 -8.07 1.42 5.91
C LEU A 69 -8.83 0.13 6.23
N MET A 70 -8.94 -0.19 7.51
CA MET A 70 -9.69 -1.33 8.01
C MET A 70 -10.60 -0.92 9.18
N PRO A 71 -11.78 -1.52 9.34
CA PRO A 71 -12.63 -1.26 10.49
C PRO A 71 -11.89 -1.59 11.80
N THR A 72 -12.12 -0.78 12.84
CA THR A 72 -11.48 -0.94 14.16
C THR A 72 -11.81 -2.27 14.85
N ASP A 73 -12.93 -2.90 14.51
CA ASP A 73 -13.38 -4.18 15.07
C ASP A 73 -13.30 -5.34 14.07
N ALA A 74 -12.39 -5.28 13.10
CA ALA A 74 -12.19 -6.35 12.15
C ALA A 74 -11.72 -7.63 12.86
N GLN A 75 -12.62 -8.61 13.00
CA GLN A 75 -12.23 -9.94 13.49
C GLN A 75 -11.46 -10.68 12.39
N PRO A 76 -10.32 -11.32 12.70
CA PRO A 76 -9.63 -12.18 11.74
C PRO A 76 -10.57 -13.32 11.33
N ASP A 77 -10.70 -13.55 10.02
CA ASP A 77 -11.54 -14.61 9.46
C ASP A 77 -11.02 -15.96 10.01
N ARG A 78 -11.86 -16.68 10.78
CA ARG A 78 -11.49 -17.94 11.47
C ARG A 78 -11.66 -19.18 10.56
N ARG A 79 -11.59 -18.98 9.24
CA ARG A 79 -11.78 -20.06 8.27
C ARG A 79 -10.51 -20.86 8.02
#